data_AF-A6EJA1-F1
#
_entry.id   AF-A6EJA1-F1
#
_cell.length_a   1.000
_cell.length_b   1.000
_cell.length_c   1.000
_cell.angle_alpha   90.00
_cell.angle_beta   90.00
_cell.angle_gamma   90.00
#
_symmetry.space_group_name_H-M   'P 1'
#
loop_
_entity.id
_entity.type
_entity.pdbx_description
1 polymer ?
#
loop_
_entity_poly.entity_id
_entity_poly.type
_entity_poly.pdbx_seq_one_letter_code
_entity_poly.pdbx_strand_id
1 'polypeptide(L)'
;MLKPNVEYTPIFEDLIRKIYGNLYEQKSIDKTNINRSLHMMIERVANARELLVKGIIDEEDYLSIKSDCENRIDILGTQLNDVYKLDVQQKQSLKKPTKCFLKPALIFRGTDNSIELKVASLFLNKDFVYNDPDFISQLKDEVRIVYGSQYSNAKENFEEADILKNISKEQQELISNVIKIELNKGNKISTQNATKVLSFLLKLAEICISIKIKIG
;
A
#
# COMPACT_ATOMS: atom_id res chain seq x y z
N MET A 1 10.61 -2.72 -24.60
CA MET A 1 10.21 -1.92 -23.42
C MET A 1 9.09 -2.68 -22.73
N LEU A 2 9.25 -3.05 -21.44
CA LEU A 2 8.24 -3.76 -20.66
C LEU A 2 6.91 -2.99 -20.66
N LYS A 3 5.83 -3.62 -21.14
CA LYS A 3 4.47 -3.07 -21.11
C LYS A 3 3.53 -4.13 -20.57
N PRO A 4 2.66 -3.81 -19.60
CA PRO A 4 1.71 -4.78 -19.10
C PRO A 4 0.64 -5.06 -20.16
N ASN A 5 0.11 -6.27 -20.15
CA ASN A 5 -1.08 -6.64 -20.88
C ASN A 5 -2.27 -5.80 -20.36
N VAL A 6 -3.00 -5.17 -21.27
CA VAL A 6 -4.02 -4.15 -20.95
C VAL A 6 -5.18 -4.73 -20.12
N GLU A 7 -5.43 -6.03 -20.25
CA GLU A 7 -6.47 -6.77 -19.53
C GLU A 7 -6.22 -6.80 -18.01
N TYR A 8 -4.99 -6.60 -17.55
CA TYR A 8 -4.67 -6.50 -16.11
C TYR A 8 -4.92 -5.11 -15.51
N THR A 9 -5.14 -4.09 -16.35
CA THR A 9 -5.36 -2.71 -15.88
C THR A 9 -6.55 -2.60 -14.91
N PRO A 10 -7.74 -3.19 -15.19
CA PRO A 10 -8.88 -3.08 -14.28
C PRO A 10 -8.62 -3.72 -12.91
N ILE A 11 -7.95 -4.87 -12.87
CA ILE A 11 -7.54 -5.53 -11.62
C ILE A 11 -6.60 -4.61 -10.84
N PHE A 12 -5.61 -4.03 -11.51
CA PHE A 12 -4.65 -3.14 -10.87
C PHE A 12 -5.29 -1.83 -10.35
N GLU A 13 -6.23 -1.25 -11.09
CA GLU A 13 -6.98 -0.08 -10.65
C GLU A 13 -7.88 -0.37 -9.44
N ASP A 14 -8.53 -1.53 -9.40
CA ASP A 14 -9.31 -1.97 -8.25
C ASP A 14 -8.43 -2.15 -7.00
N LEU A 15 -7.28 -2.81 -7.15
CA LEU A 15 -6.30 -2.96 -6.08
C LEU A 15 -5.82 -1.61 -5.53
N ILE A 16 -5.48 -0.68 -6.42
CA ILE A 16 -5.12 0.69 -6.02
C ILE A 16 -6.26 1.30 -5.20
N ARG A 17 -7.51 1.24 -5.70
CA ARG A 17 -8.67 1.83 -5.04
C ARG A 17 -8.88 1.25 -3.64
N LYS A 18 -8.79 -0.07 -3.49
CA LYS A 18 -8.91 -0.76 -2.20
C LYS A 18 -7.81 -0.34 -1.22
N ILE A 19 -6.54 -0.31 -1.67
CA ILE A 19 -5.44 0.14 -0.81
C ILE A 19 -5.65 1.59 -0.37
N TYR A 20 -6.07 2.49 -1.27
CA TYR A 20 -6.40 3.86 -0.91
C TYR A 20 -7.59 3.97 0.06
N GLY A 21 -8.64 3.16 -0.13
CA GLY A 21 -9.80 3.11 0.74
C GLY A 21 -9.41 2.73 2.18
N ASN A 22 -8.64 1.66 2.33
CA ASN A 22 -8.16 1.20 3.64
C ASN A 22 -7.26 2.25 4.31
N LEU A 23 -6.38 2.91 3.56
CA LEU A 23 -5.56 4.01 4.08
C LEU A 23 -6.43 5.19 4.55
N TYR A 24 -7.55 5.49 3.89
CA TYR A 24 -8.46 6.56 4.29
C TYR A 24 -9.25 6.20 5.55
N GLU A 25 -9.74 4.97 5.65
CA GLU A 25 -10.44 4.48 6.84
C GLU A 25 -9.54 4.52 8.07
N GLN A 26 -8.31 4.02 7.95
CA GLN A 26 -7.33 4.06 9.04
C GLN A 26 -7.06 5.50 9.51
N LYS A 27 -6.88 6.43 8.57
CA LYS A 27 -6.68 7.86 8.88
C LYS A 27 -7.89 8.53 9.52
N SER A 28 -9.10 8.15 9.12
CA SER A 28 -10.33 8.64 9.73
C SER A 28 -10.43 8.22 11.20
N ILE A 29 -10.04 6.98 11.49
CA ILE A 29 -9.94 6.45 12.86
C ILE A 29 -8.87 7.23 13.65
N ASP A 30 -7.68 7.45 13.08
CA ASP A 30 -6.61 8.21 13.72
C ASP A 30 -7.04 9.64 14.05
N LYS A 31 -7.69 10.34 13.11
CA LYS A 31 -8.25 11.68 13.32
C LYS A 31 -9.23 11.71 14.48
N THR A 32 -10.13 10.73 14.55
CA THR A 32 -11.13 10.63 15.61
C THR A 32 -10.47 10.41 16.97
N ASN A 33 -9.47 9.54 17.03
CA ASN A 33 -8.70 9.25 18.23
C ASN A 33 -7.88 10.45 18.72
N ILE A 34 -7.24 11.19 17.81
CA ILE A 34 -6.50 12.42 18.11
C ILE A 34 -7.44 13.48 18.66
N ASN A 35 -8.58 13.73 18.02
CA ASN A 35 -9.58 14.69 18.50
C ASN A 35 -10.12 14.33 19.89
N ARG A 36 -10.43 13.05 20.13
CA ARG A 36 -10.85 12.59 21.46
C ARG A 36 -9.78 12.84 22.51
N SER A 37 -8.52 12.56 22.18
CA SER A 37 -7.39 12.76 23.08
C SER A 37 -7.16 14.26 23.38
N LEU A 38 -7.31 15.14 22.37
CA LEU A 38 -7.26 16.59 22.55
C LEU A 38 -8.35 17.07 23.52
N HIS A 39 -9.59 16.61 23.34
CA HIS A 39 -10.69 16.95 24.26
C HIS A 39 -10.40 16.47 25.68
N MET A 40 -9.87 15.26 25.87
CA MET A 40 -9.49 14.76 27.19
C MET A 40 -8.40 15.62 27.86
N MET A 41 -7.42 16.12 27.10
CA MET A 41 -6.38 17.00 27.66
C MET A 41 -6.96 18.36 28.07
N ILE A 42 -7.84 18.94 27.25
CA ILE A 42 -8.52 20.21 27.57
C ILE A 42 -9.39 20.04 28.83
N GLU A 43 -10.12 18.95 28.93
CA GLU A 43 -10.95 18.61 30.11
C GLU A 43 -10.09 18.42 31.36
N ARG A 44 -8.94 17.74 31.24
CA ARG A 44 -7.97 17.58 32.35
C ARG A 44 -7.47 18.92 32.88
N VAL A 45 -7.14 19.87 32.00
CA VAL A 45 -6.71 21.22 32.41
C VAL A 45 -7.84 21.96 33.11
N ALA A 46 -9.08 21.84 32.61
CA ALA A 46 -10.25 22.44 33.24
C ALA A 46 -10.50 21.86 34.64
N ASN A 47 -10.43 20.53 34.78
CA ASN A 47 -10.61 19.84 36.05
C ASN A 47 -9.50 20.19 37.05
N ALA A 48 -8.24 20.25 36.61
CA ALA A 48 -7.13 20.67 37.47
C ALA A 48 -7.32 22.10 37.98
N ARG A 49 -7.82 23.01 37.12
CA ARG A 49 -8.16 24.38 37.53
C ARG A 49 -9.27 24.40 38.58
N GLU A 50 -10.29 23.56 38.42
CA GLU A 50 -11.36 23.45 39.42
C GLU A 50 -10.83 22.92 40.77
N LEU A 51 -9.94 21.92 40.75
CA LEU A 51 -9.31 21.38 41.95
C LEU A 51 -8.45 22.42 42.69
N LEU A 52 -7.74 23.26 41.94
CA LEU A 52 -6.98 24.40 42.50
C LEU A 52 -7.91 25.40 43.19
N VAL A 53 -9.02 25.78 42.52
CA VAL A 53 -10.03 26.70 43.10
C VAL A 53 -10.66 26.12 44.36
N LYS A 54 -10.86 24.80 44.43
CA LYS A 54 -11.36 24.10 45.62
C LYS A 54 -10.30 23.92 46.72
N GLY A 55 -9.04 24.27 46.46
CA GLY A 55 -7.92 24.08 47.39
C GLY A 55 -7.54 22.62 47.61
N ILE A 56 -7.89 21.73 46.68
CA ILE A 56 -7.57 20.29 46.75
C ILE A 56 -6.13 20.03 46.29
N ILE A 57 -5.64 20.82 45.34
CA ILE A 57 -4.26 20.82 44.85
C ILE A 57 -3.67 22.22 45.00
N ASP A 58 -2.35 22.32 45.06
CA ASP A 58 -1.65 23.60 45.08
C ASP A 58 -1.33 24.12 43.66
N GLU A 59 -0.71 25.30 43.62
CA GLU A 59 -0.35 25.95 42.36
C GLU A 59 0.75 25.20 41.60
N GLU A 60 1.68 24.54 42.31
CA GLU A 60 2.77 23.79 41.69
C GLU A 60 2.23 22.52 40.99
N ASP A 61 1.33 21.80 41.67
CA ASP A 61 0.58 20.67 41.12
C ASP A 61 -0.22 21.07 39.87
N TYR A 62 -0.92 22.21 39.93
CA TYR A 62 -1.69 22.72 38.80
C TYR A 62 -0.79 23.06 37.61
N LEU A 63 0.32 23.77 37.83
CA LEU A 63 1.26 24.16 36.77
C LEU A 63 1.90 22.94 36.10
N SER A 64 2.24 21.91 36.89
CA SER A 64 2.77 20.64 36.38
C SER A 64 1.77 19.94 35.46
N ILE A 65 0.52 19.76 35.91
CA ILE A 65 -0.55 19.13 35.12
C ILE A 65 -0.83 19.93 33.84
N LYS A 66 -0.89 21.25 33.96
CA LYS A 66 -1.15 22.15 32.84
C LYS A 66 -0.06 22.04 31.78
N SER A 67 1.21 22.07 32.18
CA SER A 67 2.34 21.98 31.25
C SER A 67 2.37 20.63 30.52
N ASP A 68 2.12 19.51 31.22
CA ASP A 68 2.05 18.19 30.58
C ASP A 68 0.92 18.12 29.54
N CYS A 69 -0.27 18.62 29.90
CA CYS A 69 -1.41 18.65 28.99
C CYS A 69 -1.16 19.57 27.77
N GLU A 70 -0.57 20.76 27.96
CA GLU A 70 -0.25 21.69 26.87
C GLU A 70 0.77 21.11 25.90
N ASN A 71 1.84 20.48 26.41
CA ASN A 71 2.82 19.78 25.59
C ASN A 71 2.16 18.64 24.79
N ARG A 72 1.25 17.89 25.42
CA ARG A 72 0.51 16.82 24.74
C ARG A 72 -0.44 17.36 23.67
N ILE A 73 -1.10 18.49 23.94
CA ILE A 73 -1.98 19.17 22.99
C ILE A 73 -1.19 19.65 21.77
N ASP A 74 0.00 20.21 21.95
CA ASP A 74 0.84 20.69 20.85
C ASP A 74 1.29 19.54 19.92
N ILE A 75 1.72 18.42 20.51
CA ILE A 75 2.07 17.21 19.77
C ILE A 75 0.86 16.67 19.00
N LEU A 76 -0.29 16.53 19.67
CA LEU A 76 -1.52 16.03 19.05
C LEU A 76 -2.04 16.99 17.97
N GLY A 77 -1.90 18.29 18.16
CA GLY A 77 -2.27 19.33 17.19
C GLY A 77 -1.42 19.25 15.92
N THR A 78 -0.11 19.02 16.08
CA THR A 78 0.81 18.80 14.95
C THR A 78 0.43 17.53 14.19
N GLN A 79 0.21 16.42 14.91
CA GLN A 79 -0.24 15.15 14.31
C GLN A 79 -1.57 15.30 13.54
N LEU A 80 -2.53 16.05 14.11
CA LEU A 80 -3.81 16.30 13.47
C LEU A 80 -3.64 17.11 12.18
N ASN A 81 -2.80 18.16 12.21
CA ASN A 81 -2.53 19.00 11.05
C ASN A 81 -1.86 18.20 9.92
N ASP A 82 -0.93 17.30 10.24
CA ASP A 82 -0.29 16.43 9.27
C ASP A 82 -1.28 15.45 8.63
N VAL A 83 -2.20 14.89 9.41
CA VAL A 83 -3.31 14.06 8.89
C VAL A 83 -4.16 14.85 7.89
N TYR A 84 -4.48 16.13 8.19
CA TYR A 84 -5.24 17.00 7.29
C TYR A 84 -4.48 17.36 6.01
N LYS A 85 -3.19 17.70 6.09
CA LYS A 85 -2.35 18.01 4.91
C LYS A 85 -2.28 16.82 3.96
N LEU A 86 -2.09 15.62 4.53
CA LEU A 86 -2.05 14.38 3.76
C LEU A 86 -3.41 14.06 3.10
N ASP A 87 -4.54 14.37 3.73
CA ASP A 87 -5.88 14.19 3.12
C ASP A 87 -6.05 15.08 1.88
N VAL A 88 -5.62 16.34 1.96
CA VAL A 88 -5.68 17.30 0.83
C VAL A 88 -4.79 16.86 -0.33
N GLN A 89 -3.58 16.37 -0.05
CA GLN A 89 -2.66 15.88 -1.08
C GLN A 89 -3.11 14.57 -1.72
N GLN A 90 -3.78 13.69 -0.97
CA GLN A 90 -4.17 12.36 -1.45
C GLN A 90 -5.43 12.38 -2.33
N LYS A 91 -6.33 13.36 -2.16
CA LYS A 91 -7.47 13.61 -3.06
C LYS A 91 -7.04 13.95 -4.50
N GLN A 92 -5.76 14.26 -4.73
CA GLN A 92 -5.22 14.49 -6.07
C GLN A 92 -4.88 13.17 -6.80
N SER A 93 -5.84 12.67 -7.58
CA SER A 93 -5.74 11.76 -8.75
C SER A 93 -5.06 10.37 -8.58
N LEU A 94 -5.86 9.31 -8.72
CA LEU A 94 -5.43 7.91 -8.91
C LEU A 94 -4.70 7.66 -10.24
N LYS A 95 -4.70 8.62 -11.17
CA LYS A 95 -4.10 8.46 -12.52
C LYS A 95 -2.58 8.27 -12.48
N LYS A 96 -1.90 8.82 -11.46
CA LYS A 96 -0.43 8.72 -11.32
C LYS A 96 0.03 7.27 -10.98
N PRO A 97 -0.52 6.61 -9.94
CA PRO A 97 -0.23 5.19 -9.67
C PRO A 97 -0.50 4.26 -10.86
N THR A 98 -1.63 4.40 -11.55
CA THR A 98 -1.93 3.59 -12.75
C THR A 98 -0.93 3.83 -13.88
N LYS A 99 -0.45 5.06 -14.05
CA LYS A 99 0.59 5.39 -15.05
C LYS A 99 1.93 4.71 -14.74
N CYS A 100 2.25 4.47 -13.47
CA CYS A 100 3.46 3.74 -13.06
C CYS A 100 3.39 2.24 -13.43
N PHE A 101 2.21 1.64 -13.34
CA PHE A 101 1.98 0.27 -13.82
C PHE A 101 2.14 0.13 -15.33
N LEU A 102 1.53 1.06 -16.09
CA LEU A 102 1.64 1.10 -17.55
C LEU A 102 3.05 1.41 -18.05
N LYS A 103 3.85 2.12 -17.25
CA LYS A 103 5.23 2.50 -17.55
C LYS A 103 6.13 2.29 -16.33
N PRO A 104 6.57 1.04 -16.04
CA PRO A 104 7.39 0.73 -14.87
C PRO A 104 8.70 1.52 -14.81
N ALA A 105 9.23 1.94 -15.96
CA ALA A 105 10.40 2.83 -16.03
C ALA A 105 10.21 4.16 -15.28
N LEU A 106 8.97 4.61 -15.04
CA LEU A 106 8.69 5.81 -14.24
C LEU A 106 8.93 5.58 -12.75
N ILE A 107 8.90 4.33 -12.28
CA ILE A 107 9.17 3.98 -10.87
C ILE A 107 10.64 4.26 -10.53
N PHE A 108 11.55 4.05 -11.48
CA PHE A 108 12.99 4.24 -11.32
C PHE A 108 13.43 5.69 -11.54
N ARG A 109 12.53 6.60 -11.95
CA ARG A 109 12.88 8.01 -12.15
C ARG A 109 12.57 8.81 -10.90
N GLY A 110 13.60 9.08 -10.09
CA GLY A 110 13.52 9.96 -8.93
C GLY A 110 13.05 9.30 -7.64
N THR A 111 13.29 8.00 -7.49
CA THR A 111 13.05 7.27 -6.23
C THR A 111 14.38 6.95 -5.54
N ASP A 112 14.33 6.69 -4.23
CA ASP A 112 15.52 6.30 -3.47
C ASP A 112 16.00 4.89 -3.84
N ASN A 113 17.29 4.60 -3.65
CA ASN A 113 17.90 3.30 -3.95
C ASN A 113 17.15 2.12 -3.28
N SER A 114 16.47 2.34 -2.15
CA SER A 114 15.73 1.25 -1.48
C SER A 114 14.46 0.87 -2.25
N ILE A 115 13.76 1.84 -2.85
CA ILE A 115 12.59 1.59 -3.70
C ILE A 115 13.02 0.91 -4.99
N GLU A 116 14.12 1.37 -5.59
CA GLU A 116 14.69 0.73 -6.79
C GLU A 116 15.02 -0.75 -6.54
N LEU A 117 15.68 -1.06 -5.41
CA LEU A 117 15.98 -2.44 -5.01
C LEU A 117 14.72 -3.27 -4.74
N LYS A 118 13.69 -2.68 -4.10
CA LYS A 118 12.40 -3.36 -3.89
C LYS A 118 11.74 -3.72 -5.22
N VAL A 119 11.74 -2.79 -6.18
CA VAL A 119 11.14 -3.01 -7.50
C VAL A 119 11.95 -4.04 -8.28
N ALA A 120 13.29 -3.95 -8.27
CA ALA A 120 14.17 -4.95 -8.88
C ALA A 120 13.91 -6.34 -8.29
N SER A 121 13.83 -6.47 -6.96
CA SER A 121 13.52 -7.74 -6.28
C SER A 121 12.11 -8.28 -6.57
N LEU A 122 11.18 -7.39 -6.93
CA LEU A 122 9.83 -7.76 -7.31
C LEU A 122 9.80 -8.34 -8.73
N PHE A 123 10.58 -7.78 -9.65
CA PHE A 123 10.62 -8.14 -11.07
C PHE A 123 11.56 -9.31 -11.39
N LEU A 124 12.71 -9.40 -10.73
CA LEU A 124 13.80 -10.31 -11.07
C LEU A 124 13.88 -11.52 -10.13
N ASN A 125 14.39 -12.63 -10.65
CA ASN A 125 14.83 -13.76 -9.83
C ASN A 125 16.03 -13.36 -8.95
N LYS A 126 16.12 -13.92 -7.73
CA LYS A 126 17.14 -13.54 -6.72
C LYS A 126 18.59 -13.75 -7.18
N ASP A 127 18.83 -14.67 -8.12
CA ASP A 127 20.17 -15.08 -8.57
C ASP A 127 20.57 -14.46 -9.91
N PHE A 128 20.18 -13.20 -10.14
CA PHE A 128 20.47 -12.51 -11.39
C PHE A 128 21.97 -12.21 -11.53
N VAL A 129 22.62 -12.90 -12.47
CA VAL A 129 23.93 -12.53 -13.01
C VAL A 129 23.71 -12.11 -14.45
N TYR A 130 23.98 -10.84 -14.76
CA TYR A 130 23.79 -10.33 -16.12
C TYR A 130 24.82 -10.96 -17.06
N ASN A 131 24.38 -11.96 -17.82
CA ASN A 131 25.26 -12.74 -18.70
C ASN A 131 24.62 -13.13 -20.04
N ASP A 132 23.42 -12.61 -20.36
CA ASP A 132 22.62 -13.12 -21.47
C ASP A 132 21.83 -12.00 -22.20
N PRO A 133 21.72 -12.02 -23.54
CA PRO A 133 20.81 -11.16 -24.30
C PRO A 133 19.32 -11.34 -23.96
N ASP A 134 18.89 -12.47 -23.38
CA ASP A 134 17.47 -12.71 -23.07
C ASP A 134 17.08 -12.28 -21.65
N PHE A 135 16.91 -10.97 -21.45
CA PHE A 135 16.41 -10.39 -20.20
C PHE A 135 15.02 -10.93 -19.78
N ILE A 136 14.18 -11.38 -20.72
CA ILE A 136 12.81 -11.83 -20.41
C ILE A 136 12.83 -13.15 -19.62
N SER A 137 13.83 -14.01 -19.86
CA SER A 137 14.06 -15.24 -19.10
C SER A 137 14.37 -14.99 -17.61
N GLN A 138 14.86 -13.80 -17.26
CA GLN A 138 15.29 -13.44 -15.92
C GLN A 138 14.16 -12.89 -15.04
N LEU A 139 13.02 -12.60 -15.66
CA LEU A 139 11.81 -12.15 -14.98
C LEU A 139 11.14 -13.33 -14.28
N LYS A 140 10.53 -13.07 -13.12
CA LYS A 140 9.67 -14.06 -12.47
C LYS A 140 8.47 -14.39 -13.36
N ASP A 141 7.94 -15.60 -13.22
CA ASP A 141 6.82 -16.05 -14.04
C ASP A 141 5.59 -15.15 -13.91
N GLU A 142 5.27 -14.68 -12.70
CA GLU A 142 4.18 -13.72 -12.48
C GLU A 142 4.37 -12.40 -13.24
N VAL A 143 5.62 -11.95 -13.41
CA VAL A 143 5.96 -10.73 -14.16
C VAL A 143 5.85 -11.02 -15.66
N ARG A 144 6.29 -12.19 -16.11
CA ARG A 144 6.20 -12.62 -17.51
C ARG A 144 4.75 -12.79 -17.95
N ILE A 145 3.87 -13.28 -17.09
CA ILE A 145 2.42 -13.38 -17.34
C ILE A 145 1.81 -11.98 -17.53
N VAL A 146 2.18 -11.02 -16.68
CA VAL A 146 1.62 -9.66 -16.75
C VAL A 146 2.23 -8.82 -17.89
N TYR A 147 3.53 -8.93 -18.15
CA TYR A 147 4.29 -8.06 -19.06
C TYR A 147 4.81 -8.72 -20.35
N GLY A 148 4.59 -10.03 -20.53
CA GLY A 148 5.04 -10.80 -21.69
C GLY A 148 3.89 -11.22 -22.60
N SER A 149 4.20 -11.44 -23.88
CA SER A 149 3.23 -11.81 -24.92
C SER A 149 3.05 -13.33 -25.11
N GLN A 150 3.92 -14.17 -24.54
CA GLN A 150 3.84 -15.63 -24.66
C GLN A 150 4.33 -16.31 -23.37
N TYR A 151 3.40 -16.77 -22.55
CA TYR A 151 3.68 -17.70 -21.46
C TYR A 151 3.52 -19.12 -22.00
N SER A 152 4.64 -19.82 -22.22
CA SER A 152 4.65 -21.20 -22.72
C SER A 152 4.51 -22.17 -21.54
N ASN A 153 3.32 -22.79 -21.45
CA ASN A 153 2.91 -23.71 -20.38
C ASN A 153 3.58 -25.10 -20.38
N ALA A 154 4.69 -25.30 -21.08
CA ALA A 154 5.21 -26.64 -21.36
C ALA A 154 5.66 -27.45 -20.11
N LYS A 155 5.61 -26.89 -18.89
CA LYS A 155 6.12 -27.51 -17.66
C LYS A 155 5.20 -27.38 -16.43
N GLU A 156 3.91 -27.10 -16.57
CA GLU A 156 3.02 -27.08 -15.40
C GLU A 156 2.50 -28.49 -15.07
N ASN A 157 3.06 -29.08 -14.01
CA ASN A 157 2.41 -30.17 -13.29
C ASN A 157 1.25 -29.55 -12.50
N PHE A 158 0.01 -29.83 -12.91
CA PHE A 158 -1.21 -29.38 -12.24
C PHE A 158 -1.43 -30.21 -10.95
N GLU A 159 -0.52 -30.11 -9.99
CA GLU A 159 -0.79 -30.56 -8.62
C GLU A 159 -1.40 -29.40 -7.84
N GLU A 160 -2.72 -29.42 -7.72
CA GLU A 160 -3.50 -28.51 -6.87
C GLU A 160 -3.31 -28.89 -5.40
N ALA A 161 -2.13 -28.65 -4.84
CA ALA A 161 -1.84 -28.97 -3.44
C ALA A 161 -1.76 -27.72 -2.55
N ASP A 162 -2.70 -27.64 -1.61
CA ASP A 162 -2.63 -27.03 -0.27
C ASP A 162 -2.48 -25.50 -0.06
N ILE A 163 -2.37 -24.65 -1.08
CA ILE A 163 -2.27 -23.18 -0.87
C ILE A 163 -3.64 -22.52 -0.57
N LEU A 164 -4.75 -23.24 -0.74
CA LEU A 164 -6.12 -22.70 -0.69
C LEU A 164 -6.68 -22.42 0.73
N LYS A 165 -5.99 -22.79 1.81
CA LYS A 165 -6.62 -22.78 3.15
C LYS A 165 -6.88 -21.39 3.76
N ASN A 166 -6.34 -20.29 3.21
CA ASN A 166 -6.46 -18.95 3.82
C ASN A 166 -6.82 -17.81 2.82
N ILE A 167 -7.39 -18.12 1.66
CA ILE A 167 -7.71 -17.09 0.66
C ILE A 167 -9.12 -16.53 0.92
N SER A 168 -9.23 -15.21 1.09
CA SER A 168 -10.54 -14.55 1.29
C SER A 168 -11.43 -14.66 0.04
N LYS A 169 -12.75 -14.57 0.21
CA LYS A 169 -13.70 -14.62 -0.91
C LYS A 169 -13.41 -13.57 -1.99
N GLU A 170 -12.96 -12.38 -1.59
CA GLU A 170 -12.54 -11.33 -2.53
C GLU A 170 -11.26 -11.68 -3.29
N GLN A 171 -10.28 -12.29 -2.62
CA GLN A 171 -9.06 -12.75 -3.28
C GLN A 171 -9.36 -13.89 -4.27
N GLN A 172 -10.30 -14.78 -3.94
CA GLN A 172 -10.75 -15.84 -4.86
C GLN A 172 -11.39 -15.27 -6.14
N GLU A 173 -12.17 -14.20 -6.04
CA GLU A 173 -12.74 -13.52 -7.20
C GLU A 173 -11.66 -12.89 -8.10
N LEU A 174 -10.68 -12.19 -7.49
CA LEU A 174 -9.56 -11.61 -8.21
C LEU A 174 -8.68 -12.69 -8.88
N ILE A 175 -8.42 -13.80 -8.20
CA ILE A 175 -7.72 -14.96 -8.75
C ILE A 175 -8.48 -15.54 -9.95
N SER A 176 -9.81 -15.68 -9.84
CA SER A 176 -10.66 -16.15 -10.94
C SER A 176 -10.60 -15.22 -12.14
N ASN A 177 -10.52 -13.90 -11.91
CA ASN A 177 -10.38 -12.91 -12.98
C ASN A 177 -9.02 -13.02 -13.67
N VAL A 178 -7.93 -13.25 -12.93
CA VAL A 178 -6.60 -13.51 -13.51
C VAL A 178 -6.61 -14.76 -14.39
N ILE A 179 -7.24 -15.85 -13.93
CA ILE A 179 -7.39 -17.09 -14.72
C ILE A 179 -8.20 -16.83 -15.99
N LYS A 180 -9.33 -16.09 -15.90
CA LYS A 180 -10.16 -15.74 -17.06
C LYS A 180 -9.40 -14.91 -18.09
N ILE A 181 -8.59 -13.94 -17.66
CA ILE A 181 -7.75 -13.13 -18.56
C ILE A 181 -6.82 -14.03 -19.37
N GLU A 182 -6.15 -14.96 -18.71
CA GLU A 182 -5.22 -15.86 -19.39
C GLU A 182 -5.92 -16.87 -20.28
N LEU A 183 -7.07 -17.42 -19.87
CA LEU A 183 -7.91 -18.26 -20.72
C LEU A 183 -8.34 -17.54 -22.00
N ASN A 184 -8.73 -16.26 -21.91
CA ASN A 184 -9.10 -15.46 -23.09
C ASN A 184 -7.92 -15.22 -24.04
N LYS A 185 -6.68 -15.28 -23.55
CA LYS A 185 -5.46 -15.20 -24.36
C LYS A 185 -5.00 -16.55 -24.92
N GLY A 186 -5.72 -17.64 -24.59
CA GLY A 186 -5.35 -19.01 -24.98
C GLY A 186 -4.34 -19.68 -24.05
N ASN A 187 -4.03 -19.07 -22.90
CA ASN A 187 -3.13 -19.63 -21.89
C ASN A 187 -3.93 -20.34 -20.78
N LYS A 188 -3.36 -21.38 -20.18
CA LYS A 188 -3.94 -22.08 -19.03
C LYS A 188 -3.01 -21.98 -17.83
N ILE A 189 -3.34 -21.16 -16.85
CA ILE A 189 -2.52 -21.02 -15.64
C ILE A 189 -3.15 -21.77 -14.46
N SER A 190 -2.32 -22.34 -13.60
CA SER A 190 -2.77 -22.89 -12.32
C SER A 190 -3.26 -21.79 -11.35
N THR A 191 -4.11 -22.17 -10.40
CA THR A 191 -4.55 -21.31 -9.28
C THR A 191 -3.37 -20.75 -8.48
N GLN A 192 -2.30 -21.53 -8.33
CA GLN A 192 -1.07 -21.09 -7.67
C GLN A 192 -0.39 -19.95 -8.42
N ASN A 193 -0.25 -20.05 -9.74
CA ASN A 193 0.34 -18.99 -10.55
C ASN A 193 -0.56 -17.75 -10.64
N ALA A 194 -1.89 -17.93 -10.70
CA ALA A 194 -2.83 -16.83 -10.56
C ALA A 194 -2.69 -16.10 -9.21
N THR A 195 -2.45 -16.84 -8.13
CA THR A 195 -2.19 -16.27 -6.79
C THR A 195 -0.87 -15.49 -6.75
N LYS A 196 0.19 -15.99 -7.38
CA LYS A 196 1.48 -15.26 -7.52
C LYS A 196 1.31 -13.98 -8.32
N VAL A 197 0.57 -14.02 -9.42
CA VAL A 197 0.23 -12.84 -10.24
C VAL A 197 -0.51 -11.80 -9.40
N LEU A 198 -1.54 -12.22 -8.64
CA LEU A 198 -2.26 -11.31 -7.76
C LEU A 198 -1.35 -10.71 -6.68
N SER A 199 -0.49 -11.52 -6.06
CA SER A 199 0.49 -11.05 -5.06
C SER A 199 1.46 -10.03 -5.64
N PHE A 200 1.92 -10.25 -6.88
CA PHE A 200 2.76 -9.30 -7.60
C PHE A 200 2.06 -7.98 -7.90
N LEU A 201 0.83 -8.03 -8.43
CA LEU A 201 0.03 -6.84 -8.71
C LEU A 201 -0.22 -6.03 -7.43
N LEU A 202 -0.51 -6.70 -6.31
CA LEU A 202 -0.70 -6.06 -5.00
C LEU A 202 0.57 -5.34 -4.54
N LYS A 203 1.71 -6.04 -4.49
CA LYS A 203 3.00 -5.46 -4.07
C LYS A 203 3.41 -4.29 -4.96
N LEU A 204 3.17 -4.39 -6.27
CA LEU A 204 3.44 -3.31 -7.21
C LEU A 204 2.54 -2.11 -6.96
N ALA A 205 1.25 -2.32 -6.66
CA ALA A 205 0.33 -1.25 -6.31
C ALA A 205 0.77 -0.52 -5.03
N GLU A 206 1.17 -1.26 -3.99
CA GLU A 206 1.70 -0.70 -2.74
C GLU A 206 2.94 0.18 -2.98
N ILE A 207 3.87 -0.27 -3.82
CA ILE A 207 5.06 0.52 -4.20
C ILE A 207 4.64 1.80 -4.94
N CYS A 208 3.78 1.69 -5.96
CA CYS A 208 3.29 2.83 -6.74
C CYS A 208 2.58 3.88 -5.86
N ILE A 209 1.84 3.44 -4.83
CA ILE A 209 1.20 4.32 -3.86
C ILE A 209 2.23 4.97 -2.95
N SER A 210 3.21 4.20 -2.44
CA SER A 210 4.26 4.70 -1.55
C SER A 210 5.11 5.80 -2.22
N ILE A 211 5.42 5.65 -3.51
CA ILE A 211 6.13 6.65 -4.30
C ILE A 211 5.32 7.95 -4.41
N LYS A 212 4.00 7.85 -4.63
CA LYS A 212 3.13 9.03 -4.69
C LYS A 212 3.08 9.76 -3.34
N ILE A 213 3.06 9.03 -2.22
CA ILE A 213 3.01 9.62 -0.88
C ILE A 213 4.32 10.32 -0.53
N LYS A 214 5.48 9.83 -0.98
CA LYS A 214 6.80 10.46 -0.71
C LYS A 214 7.11 11.71 -1.54
N ILE A 215 6.46 11.88 -2.71
CA ILE A 215 6.73 12.98 -3.66
C ILE A 215 5.73 14.16 -3.48
N GLY A 216 4.74 14.02 -2.59
CA GLY A 216 3.83 15.11 -2.20
C GLY A 216 4.28 15.75 -0.89
#